data_AF-A0AA41WEZ1-F1
#
_entry.id   AF-A0AA41WEZ1-F1
#
_cell.length_a   1.000
_cell.length_b   1.000
_cell.length_c   1.000
_cell.angle_alpha   90.00
_cell.angle_beta   90.00
_cell.angle_gamma   90.00
#
_symmetry.space_group_name_H-M   'P 1'
#
loop_
_entity.id
_entity.type
_entity.pdbx_description
1 polymer ?
#
loop_
_entity_poly.entity_id
_entity_poly.type
_entity_poly.pdbx_seq_one_letter_code
_entity_poly.pdbx_strand_id
1 'polypeptide(L)'
;MDRERALELAISQIERQFGKGSIMRMGEDASRLQVEVIPTGSIALDLALGVGGIPRGRITEIYGPEASGKTTLALHVIAQAQKMGGVAAYIDAEHAFDPVYAERLGVDLDDLLIAQPDTGEQALEIAETLVRSGAVDVVVIDSVAALVPRAEIEGEMGDAHVGLQARLMSQALRKLTGAISRSKTAVIFINQLRMKIGVMYGNPETTTGGNALKFYASVRLDIRKIDAIKEGADTVGIRARVKVVKNKVAPPFRQAEFDIMYNEGISIAGNILDVATDLGIIRKSGAWYYLGDERLGQGRENAKAFLKANPELMAEIEQRIRQASPELRHRIHYDGGGEESAEAEPLLGNLFAEAES
;
A
#
# COMPACT_ATOMS: atom_id res chain seq x y z
N MET A 1 -37.49 -24.99 12.80
CA MET A 1 -37.17 -26.41 12.52
C MET A 1 -37.03 -26.71 11.03
N ASP A 2 -38.06 -26.62 10.17
CA ASP A 2 -37.91 -26.99 8.74
C ASP A 2 -36.95 -26.09 7.93
N ARG A 3 -36.96 -24.77 8.19
CA ARG A 3 -36.05 -23.84 7.49
C ARG A 3 -34.58 -24.03 7.86
N GLU A 4 -34.26 -24.27 9.12
CA GLU A 4 -32.88 -24.50 9.58
C GLU A 4 -32.35 -25.82 9.03
N ARG A 5 -33.15 -26.88 9.08
CA ARG A 5 -32.76 -28.19 8.54
C ARG A 5 -32.57 -28.14 7.02
N ALA A 6 -33.45 -27.44 6.30
CA ALA A 6 -33.29 -27.22 4.85
C ALA A 6 -32.04 -26.40 4.53
N LEU A 7 -31.73 -25.38 5.34
CA LEU A 7 -30.52 -24.58 5.21
C LEU A 7 -29.25 -25.39 5.47
N GLU A 8 -29.22 -26.22 6.51
CA GLU A 8 -28.08 -27.10 6.81
C GLU A 8 -27.85 -28.15 5.72
N LEU A 9 -28.93 -28.73 5.18
CA LEU A 9 -28.84 -29.66 4.05
C LEU A 9 -28.28 -28.96 2.80
N ALA A 10 -28.74 -27.75 2.50
CA ALA A 10 -28.21 -26.95 1.39
C ALA A 10 -26.72 -26.61 1.59
N ILE A 11 -26.34 -26.17 2.79
CA ILE A 11 -24.94 -25.91 3.15
C ILE A 11 -24.09 -27.17 2.97
N SER A 12 -24.54 -28.33 3.49
CA SER A 12 -23.81 -29.59 3.36
C SER A 12 -23.71 -30.07 1.91
N GLN A 13 -24.75 -29.86 1.08
CA GLN A 13 -24.69 -30.15 -0.35
C GLN A 13 -23.67 -29.28 -1.06
N ILE A 14 -23.64 -27.99 -0.76
CA ILE A 14 -22.66 -27.04 -1.32
C ILE A 14 -21.24 -27.46 -0.91
N GLU A 15 -20.99 -27.77 0.36
CA GLU A 15 -19.67 -28.22 0.81
C GLU A 15 -19.22 -29.54 0.18
N ARG A 16 -20.15 -30.48 -0.06
CA ARG A 16 -19.83 -31.74 -0.75
C ARG A 16 -19.48 -31.52 -2.22
N GLN A 17 -20.15 -30.59 -2.89
CA GLN A 17 -19.92 -30.30 -4.31
C GLN A 17 -18.68 -29.43 -4.55
N PHE A 18 -18.43 -28.44 -3.68
CA PHE A 18 -17.43 -27.40 -3.91
C PHE A 18 -16.29 -27.39 -2.89
N GLY A 19 -16.29 -28.32 -1.93
CA GLY A 19 -15.28 -28.46 -0.88
C GLY A 19 -15.66 -27.77 0.44
N LYS A 20 -15.04 -28.22 1.53
CA LYS A 20 -15.21 -27.61 2.87
C LYS A 20 -14.82 -26.13 2.84
N GLY A 21 -15.65 -25.28 3.44
CA GLY A 21 -15.42 -23.82 3.47
C GLY A 21 -15.83 -23.07 2.20
N SER A 22 -16.50 -23.72 1.24
CA SER A 22 -17.11 -23.06 0.07
C SER A 22 -18.30 -22.17 0.44
N ILE A 23 -18.94 -22.44 1.58
CA ILE A 23 -19.96 -21.60 2.20
C ILE A 23 -19.79 -21.65 3.72
N MET A 24 -19.90 -20.50 4.37
CA MET A 24 -19.75 -20.39 5.83
C MET A 24 -20.57 -19.24 6.38
N ARG A 25 -20.94 -19.31 7.66
CA ARG A 25 -21.57 -18.19 8.37
C ARG A 25 -20.47 -17.22 8.78
N MET A 26 -20.58 -15.97 8.35
CA MET A 26 -19.55 -14.93 8.60
C MET A 26 -19.27 -14.68 10.10
N GLY A 27 -20.24 -14.93 10.98
CA GLY A 27 -20.10 -14.72 12.43
C GLY A 27 -19.40 -15.86 13.19
N GLU A 28 -19.24 -17.04 12.59
CA GLU A 28 -18.69 -18.21 13.29
C GLU A 28 -17.16 -18.26 13.28
N ASP A 29 -16.50 -17.39 12.52
CA ASP A 29 -15.05 -17.45 12.31
C ASP A 29 -14.43 -16.04 12.20
N ALA A 30 -14.65 -15.21 13.22
CA ALA A 30 -14.17 -13.82 13.26
C ALA A 30 -12.63 -13.69 13.15
N SER A 31 -11.89 -14.76 13.48
CA SER A 31 -10.44 -14.83 13.37
C SER A 31 -9.95 -14.81 11.91
N ARG A 32 -10.72 -15.39 10.97
CA ARG A 32 -10.43 -15.37 9.52
C ARG A 32 -10.72 -14.03 8.84
N LEU A 33 -11.37 -13.10 9.55
CA LEU A 33 -11.68 -11.76 9.04
C LEU A 33 -10.53 -10.77 9.24
N GLN A 34 -9.48 -11.13 10.01
CA GLN A 34 -8.28 -10.30 10.10
C GLN A 34 -7.50 -10.40 8.78
N VAL A 35 -7.42 -9.27 8.09
CA VAL A 35 -6.66 -9.16 6.84
C VAL A 35 -5.18 -9.16 7.22
N GLU A 36 -4.47 -10.23 6.90
CA GLU A 36 -3.01 -10.26 7.02
C GLU A 36 -2.39 -9.20 6.08
N VAL A 37 -1.29 -8.59 6.52
CA VAL A 37 -0.66 -7.47 5.80
C VAL A 37 0.86 -7.63 5.71
N ILE A 38 1.46 -6.92 4.76
CA ILE A 38 2.90 -6.71 4.64
C ILE A 38 3.15 -5.21 4.89
N PRO A 39 3.99 -4.83 5.88
CA PRO A 39 4.34 -3.42 6.13
C PRO A 39 4.88 -2.74 4.88
N THR A 40 4.59 -1.46 4.71
CA THR A 40 5.00 -0.71 3.52
C THR A 40 6.43 -0.17 3.58
N GLY A 41 7.06 -0.23 4.76
CA GLY A 41 8.30 0.47 5.05
C GLY A 41 8.10 1.96 5.42
N SER A 42 6.87 2.46 5.36
CA SER A 42 6.48 3.76 5.90
C SER A 42 5.38 3.59 6.95
N ILE A 43 5.69 3.94 8.20
CA ILE A 43 4.69 3.91 9.28
C ILE A 43 3.52 4.86 9.00
N ALA A 44 3.77 6.01 8.37
CA ALA A 44 2.69 6.90 7.96
C ALA A 44 1.73 6.23 6.97
N LEU A 45 2.26 5.51 5.98
CA LEU A 45 1.43 4.81 5.00
C LEU A 45 0.71 3.60 5.61
N ASP A 46 1.36 2.85 6.49
CA ASP A 46 0.74 1.75 7.23
C ASP A 46 -0.49 2.22 8.02
N LEU A 47 -0.39 3.38 8.68
CA LEU A 47 -1.48 4.03 9.40
C LEU A 47 -2.58 4.56 8.45
N ALA A 48 -2.19 5.17 7.33
CA ALA A 48 -3.13 5.64 6.31
C ALA A 48 -3.92 4.48 5.67
N LEU A 49 -3.31 3.31 5.51
CA LEU A 49 -3.98 2.09 5.03
C LEU A 49 -4.99 1.54 6.05
N GLY A 50 -4.84 1.86 7.34
CA GLY A 50 -5.77 1.52 8.42
C GLY A 50 -5.75 0.05 8.86
N VAL A 51 -5.09 -0.82 8.11
CA VAL A 51 -4.82 -2.23 8.44
C VAL A 51 -3.35 -2.49 8.77
N GLY A 52 -2.49 -1.46 8.69
CA GLY A 52 -1.07 -1.56 9.04
C GLY A 52 -0.14 -2.01 7.92
N GLY A 53 -0.61 -2.09 6.66
CA GLY A 53 0.22 -2.46 5.52
C GLY A 53 -0.57 -2.87 4.27
N ILE A 54 0.15 -3.39 3.27
CA ILE A 54 -0.43 -3.94 2.03
C ILE A 54 -1.16 -5.25 2.34
N PRO A 55 -2.46 -5.40 1.99
CA PRO A 55 -3.22 -6.59 2.31
C PRO A 55 -2.80 -7.80 1.48
N ARG A 56 -2.51 -8.91 2.17
CA ARG A 56 -2.25 -10.22 1.59
C ARG A 56 -3.49 -10.81 0.91
N GLY A 57 -3.26 -11.61 -0.13
CA GLY A 57 -4.31 -12.21 -0.94
C GLY A 57 -5.20 -11.19 -1.66
N ARG A 58 -4.67 -10.01 -1.95
CA ARG A 58 -5.36 -8.92 -2.65
C ARG A 58 -4.44 -8.26 -3.67
N ILE A 59 -5.06 -7.52 -4.58
CA ILE A 59 -4.38 -6.67 -5.57
C ILE A 59 -4.27 -5.25 -5.04
N THR A 60 -3.09 -4.65 -5.14
CA THR A 60 -2.81 -3.24 -4.88
C THR A 60 -2.28 -2.59 -6.16
N GLU A 61 -2.81 -1.42 -6.52
CA GLU A 61 -2.24 -0.60 -7.61
C GLU A 61 -1.49 0.60 -7.00
N ILE A 62 -0.23 0.79 -7.37
CA ILE A 62 0.57 1.97 -7.04
C ILE A 62 0.77 2.75 -8.33
N TYR A 63 0.25 3.97 -8.40
CA TYR A 63 0.34 4.79 -9.60
C TYR A 63 0.70 6.23 -9.28
N GLY A 64 1.21 6.94 -10.27
CA GLY A 64 1.65 8.33 -10.12
C GLY A 64 2.56 8.79 -11.25
N PRO A 65 3.03 10.05 -11.19
CA PRO A 65 3.98 10.60 -12.16
C PRO A 65 5.29 9.82 -12.20
N GLU A 66 6.12 10.09 -13.21
CA GLU A 66 7.52 9.64 -13.23
C GLU A 66 8.29 10.20 -12.02
N ALA A 67 9.31 9.46 -11.58
CA ALA A 67 10.15 9.82 -10.43
C ALA A 67 9.39 10.15 -9.11
N SER A 68 8.14 9.69 -8.96
CA SER A 68 7.37 9.92 -7.73
C SER A 68 7.68 8.95 -6.59
N GLY A 69 8.47 7.90 -6.84
CA GLY A 69 8.83 6.89 -5.84
C GLY A 69 8.03 5.58 -5.90
N LYS A 70 7.31 5.31 -6.99
CA LYS A 70 6.49 4.07 -7.17
C LYS A 70 7.32 2.79 -6.94
N THR A 71 8.41 2.66 -7.69
CA THR A 71 9.32 1.51 -7.63
C THR A 71 10.00 1.43 -6.27
N THR A 72 10.49 2.56 -5.72
CA THR A 72 11.05 2.62 -4.36
C THR A 72 10.07 2.09 -3.31
N LEU A 73 8.81 2.52 -3.36
CA LEU A 73 7.79 2.03 -2.43
C LEU A 73 7.54 0.52 -2.59
N ALA A 74 7.47 0.00 -3.82
CA ALA A 74 7.30 -1.42 -4.06
C ALA A 74 8.49 -2.26 -3.57
N LEU A 75 9.73 -1.77 -3.77
CA LEU A 75 10.94 -2.41 -3.25
C LEU A 75 10.99 -2.42 -1.72
N HIS A 76 10.51 -1.36 -1.05
CA HIS A 76 10.36 -1.39 0.40
C HIS A 76 9.35 -2.44 0.87
N VAL A 77 8.23 -2.63 0.17
CA VAL A 77 7.28 -3.71 0.49
C VAL A 77 7.92 -5.08 0.31
N ILE A 78 8.74 -5.27 -0.73
CA ILE A 78 9.52 -6.50 -0.94
C ILE A 78 10.49 -6.73 0.22
N ALA A 79 11.29 -5.72 0.58
CA ALA A 79 12.23 -5.81 1.69
C ALA A 79 11.53 -6.15 3.02
N GLN A 80 10.34 -5.59 3.26
CA GLN A 80 9.54 -5.93 4.44
C GLN A 80 9.00 -7.37 4.39
N ALA A 81 8.55 -7.84 3.22
CA ALA A 81 8.12 -9.23 3.05
C ALA A 81 9.26 -10.22 3.35
N GLN A 82 10.45 -9.96 2.82
CA GLN A 82 11.65 -10.77 3.05
C GLN A 82 12.10 -10.74 4.51
N LYS A 83 12.06 -9.58 5.18
CA LYS A 83 12.33 -9.46 6.62
C LYS A 83 11.38 -10.27 7.48
N MET A 84 10.16 -10.51 7.02
CA MET A 84 9.19 -11.40 7.67
C MET A 84 9.40 -12.89 7.34
N GLY A 85 10.46 -13.24 6.60
CA GLY A 85 10.77 -14.59 6.14
C GLY A 85 9.95 -15.03 4.92
N GLY A 86 9.32 -14.09 4.21
CA GLY A 86 8.50 -14.38 3.03
C GLY A 86 9.29 -14.33 1.71
N VAL A 87 8.76 -14.99 0.69
CA VAL A 87 9.34 -15.03 -0.66
C VAL A 87 8.76 -13.91 -1.52
N ALA A 88 9.62 -13.18 -2.22
CA ALA A 88 9.24 -12.09 -3.09
C ALA A 88 9.56 -12.38 -4.56
N ALA A 89 8.73 -11.86 -5.46
CA ALA A 89 8.99 -11.87 -6.89
C ALA A 89 8.79 -10.48 -7.51
N TYR A 90 9.65 -10.16 -8.48
CA TYR A 90 9.64 -8.93 -9.25
C TYR A 90 9.55 -9.24 -10.75
N ILE A 91 8.48 -8.78 -11.39
CA ILE A 91 8.30 -8.88 -12.84
C ILE A 91 8.63 -7.50 -13.42
N ASP A 92 9.83 -7.39 -13.99
CA ASP A 92 10.39 -6.19 -14.60
C ASP A 92 10.05 -6.16 -16.09
N ALA A 93 8.85 -5.70 -16.40
CA ALA A 93 8.41 -5.46 -17.77
C ALA A 93 9.00 -4.14 -18.35
N GLU A 94 9.44 -3.20 -17.51
CA GLU A 94 10.12 -1.98 -17.96
C GLU A 94 11.60 -2.18 -18.31
N HIS A 95 12.18 -3.35 -18.01
CA HIS A 95 13.63 -3.64 -18.15
C HIS A 95 14.52 -2.59 -17.48
N ALA A 96 14.06 -2.07 -16.34
CA ALA A 96 14.67 -0.93 -15.64
C ALA A 96 15.04 -1.25 -14.19
N PHE A 97 15.03 -2.53 -13.80
CA PHE A 97 15.40 -2.95 -12.46
C PHE A 97 16.88 -2.65 -12.14
N ASP A 98 17.11 -1.91 -11.06
CA ASP A 98 18.45 -1.62 -10.53
C ASP A 98 18.71 -2.49 -9.27
N PRO A 99 19.53 -3.57 -9.39
CA PRO A 99 19.83 -4.44 -8.26
C PRO A 99 20.62 -3.72 -7.16
N VAL A 100 21.53 -2.81 -7.51
CA VAL A 100 22.36 -2.08 -6.53
C VAL A 100 21.48 -1.16 -5.70
N TYR A 101 20.51 -0.51 -6.33
CA TYR A 101 19.54 0.30 -5.59
C TYR A 101 18.63 -0.57 -4.73
N ALA A 102 18.10 -1.68 -5.24
CA ALA A 102 17.26 -2.59 -4.46
C ALA A 102 17.95 -3.14 -3.20
N GLU A 103 19.21 -3.58 -3.31
CA GLU A 103 20.02 -4.06 -2.18
C GLU A 103 20.18 -2.96 -1.10
N ARG A 104 20.43 -1.71 -1.51
CA ARG A 104 20.50 -0.57 -0.58
C ARG A 104 19.19 -0.31 0.17
N LEU A 105 18.05 -0.65 -0.42
CA LEU A 105 16.74 -0.57 0.25
C LEU A 105 16.48 -1.74 1.20
N GLY A 106 17.41 -2.69 1.27
CA GLY A 106 17.32 -3.89 2.12
C GLY A 106 16.57 -5.03 1.48
N VAL A 107 16.49 -5.06 0.14
CA VAL A 107 16.03 -6.25 -0.61
C VAL A 107 17.15 -7.28 -0.61
N ASP A 108 16.83 -8.50 -0.22
CA ASP A 108 17.73 -9.64 -0.37
C ASP A 108 17.67 -10.11 -1.83
N LEU A 109 18.76 -9.87 -2.58
CA LEU A 109 18.82 -10.19 -4.01
C LEU A 109 18.99 -11.69 -4.27
N ASP A 110 19.60 -12.43 -3.34
CA ASP A 110 19.85 -13.86 -3.52
C ASP A 110 18.54 -14.65 -3.49
N ASP A 111 17.59 -14.20 -2.68
CA ASP A 111 16.27 -14.80 -2.50
C ASP A 111 15.13 -14.08 -3.29
N LEU A 112 15.46 -13.08 -4.12
CA LEU A 112 14.48 -12.38 -4.96
C LEU A 112 14.29 -13.11 -6.31
N LEU A 113 13.05 -13.55 -6.58
CA LEU A 113 12.69 -14.07 -7.90
C LEU A 113 12.49 -12.92 -8.90
N ILE A 114 13.35 -12.79 -9.91
CA ILE A 114 13.20 -11.78 -10.96
C ILE A 114 12.81 -12.40 -12.31
N ALA A 115 11.89 -11.77 -13.02
CA ALA A 115 11.52 -12.12 -14.38
C ALA A 115 11.49 -10.88 -15.27
N GLN A 116 12.09 -10.98 -16.45
CA GLN A 116 12.07 -9.96 -17.51
C GLN A 116 11.37 -10.54 -18.74
N PRO A 117 10.03 -10.39 -18.83
CA PRO A 117 9.24 -11.00 -19.90
C PRO A 117 9.30 -10.19 -21.19
N ASP A 118 9.21 -10.87 -22.32
CA ASP A 118 9.17 -10.28 -23.66
C ASP A 118 7.77 -9.73 -24.00
N THR A 119 6.70 -10.24 -23.37
CA THR A 119 5.31 -9.88 -23.68
C THR A 119 4.44 -9.71 -22.44
N GLY A 120 3.37 -8.93 -22.56
CA GLY A 120 2.39 -8.74 -21.49
C GLY A 120 1.68 -10.04 -21.10
N GLU A 121 1.39 -10.92 -22.05
CA GLU A 121 0.85 -12.26 -21.78
C GLU A 121 1.80 -13.07 -20.90
N GLN A 122 3.08 -13.16 -21.30
CA GLN A 122 4.09 -13.91 -20.57
C GLN A 122 4.28 -13.37 -19.14
N ALA A 123 4.34 -12.05 -18.99
CA ALA A 123 4.42 -11.41 -17.67
C ALA A 123 3.28 -11.85 -16.74
N LEU A 124 2.05 -11.84 -17.25
CA LEU A 124 0.85 -12.18 -16.48
C LEU A 124 0.72 -13.69 -16.22
N GLU A 125 1.22 -14.54 -17.13
CA GLU A 125 1.30 -15.99 -16.94
C GLU A 125 2.35 -16.39 -15.90
N ILE A 126 3.51 -15.72 -15.89
CA ILE A 126 4.52 -15.88 -14.84
C ILE A 126 3.92 -15.48 -13.49
N ALA A 127 3.28 -14.31 -13.41
CA ALA A 127 2.59 -13.88 -12.19
C ALA A 127 1.55 -14.90 -11.73
N GLU A 128 0.73 -15.43 -12.64
CA GLU A 128 -0.29 -16.44 -12.32
C GLU A 128 0.33 -17.73 -11.78
N THR A 129 1.42 -18.20 -12.40
CA THR A 129 2.12 -19.41 -12.00
C THR A 129 2.72 -19.27 -10.60
N LEU A 130 3.42 -18.15 -10.34
CA LEU A 130 3.99 -17.84 -9.03
C LEU A 130 2.92 -17.77 -7.95
N VAL A 131 1.82 -17.05 -8.19
CA VAL A 131 0.69 -16.96 -7.26
C VAL A 131 0.08 -18.33 -7.00
N ARG A 132 -0.13 -19.16 -8.03
CA ARG A 132 -0.74 -20.49 -7.89
C ARG A 132 0.13 -21.51 -7.16
N SER A 133 1.45 -21.32 -7.16
CA SER A 133 2.37 -22.17 -6.39
C SER A 133 2.08 -22.12 -4.89
N GLY A 134 1.53 -21.01 -4.40
CA GLY A 134 1.32 -20.76 -2.97
C GLY A 134 2.61 -20.51 -2.19
N ALA A 135 3.76 -20.44 -2.87
CA ALA A 135 5.08 -20.27 -2.24
C ALA A 135 5.58 -18.82 -2.25
N VAL A 136 4.85 -17.89 -2.88
CA VAL A 136 5.25 -16.47 -3.00
C VAL A 136 4.32 -15.58 -2.18
N ASP A 137 4.90 -14.77 -1.31
CA ASP A 137 4.21 -13.86 -0.41
C ASP A 137 3.86 -12.53 -1.07
N VAL A 138 4.74 -12.02 -1.94
CA VAL A 138 4.52 -10.78 -2.68
C VAL A 138 5.01 -10.88 -4.13
N VAL A 139 4.20 -10.40 -5.07
CA VAL A 139 4.57 -10.25 -6.49
C VAL A 139 4.39 -8.80 -6.89
N VAL A 140 5.45 -8.17 -7.37
CA VAL A 140 5.42 -6.83 -7.96
C VAL A 140 5.50 -6.95 -9.48
N ILE A 141 4.65 -6.21 -10.20
CA ILE A 141 4.66 -6.10 -11.65
C ILE A 141 4.95 -4.64 -12.01
N ASP A 142 6.14 -4.39 -12.55
CA ASP A 142 6.64 -3.07 -12.94
C ASP A 142 6.89 -3.01 -14.45
N SER A 143 6.00 -2.43 -15.27
CA SER A 143 4.73 -1.80 -14.92
C SER A 143 3.61 -2.21 -15.88
N VAL A 144 2.37 -1.90 -15.51
CA VAL A 144 1.20 -2.14 -16.37
C VAL A 144 1.35 -1.47 -17.74
N ALA A 145 2.02 -0.32 -17.80
CA ALA A 145 2.22 0.40 -19.05
C ALA A 145 3.11 -0.39 -20.03
N ALA A 146 4.03 -1.20 -19.52
CA ALA A 146 4.95 -2.02 -20.28
C ALA A 146 4.42 -3.44 -20.59
N LEU A 147 3.20 -3.78 -20.15
CA LEU A 147 2.55 -5.04 -20.51
C LEU A 147 1.99 -4.96 -21.94
N VAL A 148 2.89 -4.95 -22.93
CA VAL A 148 2.55 -4.86 -24.35
C VAL A 148 2.13 -6.23 -24.87
N PRO A 149 0.92 -6.39 -25.45
CA PRO A 149 0.48 -7.66 -26.00
C PRO A 149 1.38 -8.14 -27.13
N ARG A 150 1.58 -9.46 -27.25
CA ARG A 150 2.43 -10.04 -28.30
C ARG A 150 2.08 -9.55 -29.72
N ALA A 151 0.80 -9.47 -30.04
CA ALA A 151 0.35 -9.03 -31.36
C ALA A 151 0.69 -7.57 -31.68
N GLU A 152 0.91 -6.73 -30.66
CA GLU A 152 1.38 -5.35 -30.84
C GLU A 152 2.90 -5.28 -31.01
N ILE A 153 3.65 -6.20 -30.39
CA ILE A 153 5.11 -6.32 -30.53
C ILE A 153 5.50 -6.88 -31.92
N GLU A 154 4.74 -7.87 -32.40
CA GLU A 154 4.95 -8.49 -33.71
C GLU A 154 4.38 -7.67 -34.88
N GLY A 155 3.53 -6.68 -34.58
CA GLY A 155 2.92 -5.78 -35.57
C GLY A 155 3.88 -4.69 -36.06
N GLU A 156 3.45 -3.95 -37.09
CA GLU A 156 4.22 -2.81 -37.60
C GLU A 156 3.94 -1.53 -36.81
N MET A 157 4.94 -0.64 -36.72
CA MET A 157 4.74 0.67 -36.11
C MET A 157 3.66 1.46 -36.87
N GLY A 158 2.54 1.73 -36.20
CA GLY A 158 1.40 2.43 -36.78
C GLY A 158 0.16 1.55 -36.93
N ASP A 159 0.27 0.24 -36.69
CA ASP A 159 -0.88 -0.66 -36.67
C ASP A 159 -1.85 -0.32 -35.53
N ALA A 160 -3.15 -0.36 -35.86
CA ALA A 160 -4.20 0.00 -34.92
C ALA A 160 -4.60 -1.18 -34.03
N HIS A 161 -4.00 -1.29 -32.85
CA HIS A 161 -4.34 -2.31 -31.84
C HIS A 161 -5.27 -1.76 -30.75
N VAL A 162 -6.45 -1.27 -31.13
CA VAL A 162 -7.35 -0.57 -30.21
C VAL A 162 -7.80 -1.46 -29.04
N GLY A 163 -7.37 -1.11 -27.83
CA GLY A 163 -7.85 -1.71 -26.58
C GLY A 163 -7.34 -3.12 -26.30
N LEU A 164 -6.31 -3.59 -27.01
CA LEU A 164 -5.78 -4.95 -26.84
C LEU A 164 -5.25 -5.18 -25.42
N GLN A 165 -4.43 -4.25 -24.91
CA GLN A 165 -3.91 -4.29 -23.55
C GLN A 165 -5.03 -4.30 -22.48
N ALA A 166 -6.09 -3.51 -22.67
CA ALA A 166 -7.22 -3.47 -21.73
C ALA A 166 -7.97 -4.82 -21.67
N ARG A 167 -8.09 -5.52 -22.81
CA ARG A 167 -8.69 -6.86 -22.88
C ARG A 167 -7.79 -7.90 -22.21
N LEU A 168 -6.48 -7.85 -22.47
CA LEU A 168 -5.48 -8.70 -21.83
C LEU A 168 -5.57 -8.58 -20.30
N MET A 169 -5.50 -7.35 -19.78
CA MET A 169 -5.63 -7.07 -18.34
C MET A 169 -6.95 -7.60 -17.77
N SER A 170 -8.07 -7.39 -18.47
CA SER A 170 -9.38 -7.88 -18.04
C SER A 170 -9.45 -9.40 -17.92
N GLN A 171 -8.82 -10.12 -18.85
CA GLN A 171 -8.78 -11.58 -18.85
C GLN A 171 -7.85 -12.11 -17.77
N ALA A 172 -6.64 -11.54 -17.65
CA ALA A 172 -5.65 -11.96 -16.66
C ALA A 172 -6.15 -11.74 -15.23
N LEU A 173 -6.66 -10.54 -14.91
CA LEU A 173 -7.16 -10.23 -13.57
C LEU A 173 -8.32 -11.13 -13.15
N ARG A 174 -9.17 -11.56 -14.09
CA ARG A 174 -10.26 -12.51 -13.82
C ARG A 174 -9.73 -13.88 -13.37
N LYS A 175 -8.62 -14.35 -13.95
CA LYS A 175 -7.96 -15.60 -13.55
C LYS A 175 -7.18 -15.44 -12.24
N LEU A 176 -6.40 -14.35 -12.14
CA LEU A 176 -5.52 -14.06 -11.01
C LEU A 176 -6.27 -13.88 -9.69
N THR A 177 -7.39 -13.16 -9.68
CA THR A 177 -8.08 -12.78 -8.44
C THR A 177 -8.43 -13.98 -7.55
N GLY A 178 -8.91 -15.07 -8.15
CA GLY A 178 -9.23 -16.28 -7.42
C GLY A 178 -8.00 -17.00 -6.88
N ALA A 179 -6.90 -17.02 -7.63
CA ALA A 179 -5.63 -17.60 -7.19
C ALA A 179 -5.01 -16.80 -6.05
N ILE A 180 -4.92 -15.47 -6.21
CA ILE A 180 -4.42 -14.50 -5.23
C ILE A 180 -5.10 -14.68 -3.87
N SER A 181 -6.44 -14.76 -3.85
CA SER A 181 -7.19 -14.91 -2.60
C SER A 181 -6.86 -16.22 -1.85
N ARG A 182 -6.65 -17.31 -2.60
CA ARG A 182 -6.33 -18.63 -2.03
C ARG A 182 -4.89 -18.75 -1.55
N SER A 183 -3.92 -18.21 -2.30
CA SER A 183 -2.50 -18.30 -1.94
C SER A 183 -2.06 -17.27 -0.91
N LYS A 184 -2.90 -16.27 -0.60
CA LYS A 184 -2.54 -15.14 0.27
C LYS A 184 -1.36 -14.30 -0.24
N THR A 185 -0.96 -14.46 -1.50
CA THR A 185 0.03 -13.61 -2.16
C THR A 185 -0.49 -12.17 -2.28
N ALA A 186 0.28 -11.18 -1.85
CA ALA A 186 0.00 -9.78 -2.15
C ALA A 186 0.50 -9.46 -3.57
N VAL A 187 -0.37 -8.97 -4.45
CA VAL A 187 0.03 -8.63 -5.83
C VAL A 187 -0.02 -7.12 -6.02
N ILE A 188 1.10 -6.53 -6.41
CA ILE A 188 1.28 -5.10 -6.57
C ILE A 188 1.51 -4.80 -8.05
N PHE A 189 0.65 -3.98 -8.63
CA PHE A 189 0.85 -3.43 -9.96
C PHE A 189 1.36 -2.00 -9.84
N ILE A 190 2.52 -1.72 -10.44
CA ILE A 190 2.96 -0.36 -10.69
C ILE A 190 2.31 0.14 -11.98
N ASN A 191 1.84 1.38 -11.96
CA ASN A 191 1.20 1.98 -13.13
C ASN A 191 1.60 3.43 -13.31
N GLN A 192 1.51 3.89 -14.55
CA GLN A 192 1.83 5.26 -14.94
C GLN A 192 0.56 6.07 -15.16
N LEU A 193 0.67 7.39 -14.97
CA LEU A 193 -0.38 8.32 -15.37
C LEU A 193 -0.31 8.61 -16.88
N ARG A 194 -1.49 8.80 -17.47
CA ARG A 194 -1.72 9.27 -18.84
C ARG A 194 -2.83 10.32 -18.80
N MET A 195 -2.87 11.18 -19.80
CA MET A 195 -3.96 12.15 -19.96
C MET A 195 -5.01 11.62 -20.93
N LYS A 196 -6.28 11.68 -20.54
CA LYS A 196 -7.40 11.38 -21.43
C LYS A 196 -7.67 12.60 -22.32
N ILE A 197 -7.46 12.44 -23.62
CA ILE A 197 -7.75 13.48 -24.61
C ILE A 197 -9.26 13.77 -24.64
N GLY A 198 -9.63 15.04 -24.73
CA GLY A 198 -11.03 15.49 -24.87
C GLY A 198 -11.81 15.68 -23.57
N VAL A 199 -11.16 15.61 -22.40
CA VAL A 199 -11.79 15.97 -21.12
C VAL A 199 -11.67 17.48 -20.90
N MET A 200 -12.79 18.19 -21.01
CA MET A 200 -12.86 19.65 -20.78
C MET A 200 -13.22 20.04 -19.33
N TYR A 201 -13.71 19.09 -18.52
CA TYR A 201 -14.11 19.32 -17.13
C TYR A 201 -13.74 18.12 -16.26
N GLY A 202 -13.25 18.37 -15.04
CA GLY A 202 -12.78 17.34 -14.10
C GLY A 202 -11.30 16.98 -14.25
N ASN A 203 -10.87 15.89 -13.60
CA ASN A 203 -9.47 15.41 -13.68
C ASN A 203 -9.25 14.61 -14.97
N PRO A 204 -8.36 15.05 -15.90
CA PRO A 204 -8.06 14.33 -17.13
C PRO A 204 -7.12 13.12 -16.93
N GLU A 205 -6.54 12.94 -15.75
CA GLU A 205 -5.61 11.85 -15.48
C GLU A 205 -6.31 10.48 -15.47
N THR A 206 -5.68 9.50 -16.11
CA THR A 206 -6.06 8.08 -16.07
C THR A 206 -4.82 7.21 -15.97
N THR A 207 -5.02 5.94 -15.60
CA THR A 207 -3.97 4.91 -15.59
C THR A 207 -4.06 4.02 -16.83
N THR A 208 -2.95 3.38 -17.19
CA THR A 208 -2.83 2.47 -18.34
C THR A 208 -3.48 1.09 -18.04
N GLY A 209 -3.74 0.28 -19.07
CA GLY A 209 -4.31 -1.06 -18.91
C GLY A 209 -5.85 -1.11 -18.81
N GLY A 210 -6.54 -0.02 -19.14
CA GLY A 210 -8.00 0.08 -19.09
C GLY A 210 -8.57 0.18 -17.68
N ASN A 211 -9.84 -0.20 -17.51
CA ASN A 211 -10.55 -0.01 -16.23
C ASN A 211 -10.49 -1.23 -15.30
N ALA A 212 -10.11 -2.42 -15.79
CA ALA A 212 -10.20 -3.65 -15.02
C ALA A 212 -9.42 -3.57 -13.70
N LEU A 213 -8.16 -3.13 -13.74
CA LEU A 213 -7.32 -3.02 -12.54
C LEU A 213 -7.96 -2.11 -11.48
N LYS A 214 -8.60 -1.01 -11.89
CA LYS A 214 -9.31 -0.09 -10.98
C LYS A 214 -10.41 -0.79 -10.20
N PHE A 215 -11.09 -1.79 -10.77
CA PHE A 215 -12.16 -2.55 -10.10
C PHE A 215 -11.61 -3.69 -9.23
N TYR A 216 -10.65 -4.44 -9.73
CA TYR A 216 -10.05 -5.59 -9.06
C TYR A 216 -9.13 -5.21 -7.89
N ALA A 217 -8.42 -4.09 -7.98
CA ALA A 217 -7.58 -3.59 -6.90
C ALA A 217 -8.41 -3.37 -5.63
N SER A 218 -7.96 -3.93 -4.51
CA SER A 218 -8.53 -3.66 -3.18
C SER A 218 -8.01 -2.35 -2.62
N VAL A 219 -6.75 -2.03 -2.91
CA VAL A 219 -6.10 -0.78 -2.52
C VAL A 219 -5.57 -0.10 -3.78
N ARG A 220 -5.73 1.21 -3.88
CA ARG A 220 -5.10 2.04 -4.92
C ARG A 220 -4.40 3.22 -4.26
N LEU A 221 -3.13 3.41 -4.59
CA LEU A 221 -2.24 4.42 -4.03
C LEU A 221 -1.82 5.40 -5.14
N ASP A 222 -2.13 6.68 -4.96
CA ASP A 222 -1.65 7.78 -5.80
C ASP A 222 -0.43 8.40 -5.11
N ILE A 223 0.77 8.14 -5.63
CA ILE A 223 2.02 8.64 -5.09
C ILE A 223 2.56 9.79 -5.94
N ARG A 224 2.85 10.93 -5.31
CA ARG A 224 3.35 12.15 -5.94
C ARG A 224 4.54 12.72 -5.19
N LYS A 225 5.50 13.26 -5.93
CA LYS A 225 6.50 14.18 -5.40
C LYS A 225 5.81 15.51 -5.08
N ILE A 226 5.91 15.97 -3.84
CA ILE A 226 5.38 17.28 -3.41
C ILE A 226 6.48 18.31 -3.17
N ASP A 227 7.69 17.88 -2.84
CA ASP A 227 8.84 18.78 -2.68
C ASP A 227 10.17 18.06 -2.98
N ALA A 228 11.23 18.83 -3.20
CA ALA A 228 12.60 18.36 -3.32
C ALA A 228 13.37 18.59 -2.01
N ILE A 229 14.07 17.58 -1.52
CA ILE A 229 14.93 17.69 -0.35
C ILE A 229 16.32 18.07 -0.83
N LYS A 230 16.87 19.17 -0.31
CA LYS A 230 18.15 19.73 -0.73
C LYS A 230 19.15 19.78 0.42
N GLU A 231 20.41 19.51 0.10
CA GLU A 231 21.55 19.75 0.97
C GLU A 231 22.51 20.69 0.23
N GLY A 232 22.56 21.96 0.67
CA GLY A 232 23.24 23.01 -0.09
C GLY A 232 22.61 23.20 -1.48
N ALA A 233 23.40 22.97 -2.53
CA ALA A 233 22.95 23.07 -3.92
C ALA A 233 22.38 21.75 -4.48
N ASP A 234 22.67 20.62 -3.84
CA ASP A 234 22.35 19.30 -4.35
C ASP A 234 20.96 18.83 -3.90
N THR A 235 20.24 18.18 -4.80
CA THR A 235 18.97 17.52 -4.45
C THR A 235 19.27 16.10 -4.02
N VAL A 236 19.04 15.81 -2.74
CA VAL A 236 19.41 14.53 -2.09
C VAL A 236 18.21 13.58 -1.91
N GLY A 237 16.99 14.07 -2.17
CA GLY A 237 15.78 13.27 -2.09
C GLY A 237 14.53 14.04 -2.47
N ILE A 238 13.38 13.44 -2.20
CA ILE A 238 12.06 14.02 -2.43
C ILE A 238 11.18 13.85 -1.20
N ARG A 239 10.30 14.82 -0.97
CA ARG A 239 9.13 14.62 -0.11
C ARG A 239 8.04 14.02 -0.97
N ALA A 240 7.59 12.82 -0.62
CA ALA A 240 6.52 12.12 -1.32
C ALA A 240 5.23 12.17 -0.50
N ARG A 241 4.10 12.26 -1.21
CA ARG A 241 2.75 12.14 -0.67
C ARG A 241 2.06 10.96 -1.34
N VAL A 242 1.46 10.09 -0.55
CA VAL A 242 0.66 8.95 -1.01
C VAL A 242 -0.78 9.13 -0.55
N LYS A 243 -1.73 9.23 -1.50
CA LYS A 243 -3.18 9.24 -1.22
C LYS A 243 -3.76 7.85 -1.45
N VAL A 244 -4.48 7.33 -0.45
CA VAL A 244 -5.21 6.06 -0.54
C VAL A 244 -6.54 6.29 -1.27
N VAL A 245 -6.52 6.36 -2.60
CA VAL A 245 -7.71 6.72 -3.40
C VAL A 245 -8.77 5.62 -3.45
N LYS A 246 -8.40 4.39 -3.09
CA LYS A 246 -9.33 3.26 -2.92
C LYS A 246 -8.83 2.36 -1.80
N ASN A 247 -9.74 1.92 -0.94
CA ASN A 247 -9.45 0.97 0.12
C ASN A 247 -10.70 0.11 0.38
N LYS A 248 -10.58 -1.21 0.21
CA LYS A 248 -11.64 -2.20 0.49
C LYS A 248 -11.47 -2.90 1.84
N VAL A 249 -10.42 -2.58 2.60
CA VAL A 249 -10.09 -3.24 3.88
C VAL A 249 -10.09 -2.27 5.07
N ALA A 250 -10.06 -0.96 4.81
CA ALA A 250 -10.29 0.11 5.78
C ALA A 250 -10.91 1.34 5.08
N PRO A 251 -11.27 2.41 5.82
CA PRO A 251 -11.71 3.66 5.22
C PRO A 251 -10.70 4.24 4.21
N PRO A 252 -11.13 4.67 3.01
CA PRO A 252 -10.27 5.29 2.00
C PRO A 252 -9.99 6.79 2.28
N PHE A 253 -9.26 7.43 1.37
CA PHE A 253 -8.99 8.87 1.27
C PHE A 253 -8.07 9.49 2.32
N ARG A 254 -7.45 8.64 3.14
CA ARG A 254 -6.31 8.99 3.98
C ARG A 254 -5.06 9.25 3.14
N GLN A 255 -4.15 10.04 3.69
CA GLN A 255 -2.89 10.40 3.04
C GLN A 255 -1.72 10.15 3.99
N ALA A 256 -0.57 9.86 3.42
CA ALA A 256 0.69 9.73 4.13
C ALA A 256 1.76 10.57 3.43
N GLU A 257 2.62 11.20 4.21
CA GLU A 257 3.79 11.90 3.70
C GLU A 257 5.05 11.37 4.35
N PHE A 258 6.11 11.25 3.54
CA PHE A 258 7.40 10.77 3.99
C PHE A 258 8.50 11.19 3.01
N ASP A 259 9.75 11.17 3.50
CA ASP A 259 10.91 11.47 2.70
C ASP A 259 11.39 10.21 1.98
N ILE A 260 11.72 10.33 0.69
CA ILE A 260 12.44 9.34 -0.09
C ILE A 260 13.80 9.92 -0.45
N MET A 261 14.85 9.42 0.18
CA MET A 261 16.24 9.80 -0.06
C MET A 261 16.81 8.94 -1.18
N TYR A 262 17.63 9.52 -2.07
CA TYR A 262 18.17 8.78 -3.21
C TYR A 262 19.18 7.69 -2.82
N ASN A 263 19.79 7.79 -1.65
CA ASN A 263 20.79 6.85 -1.15
C ASN A 263 20.23 5.76 -0.22
N GLU A 264 19.11 6.00 0.47
CA GLU A 264 18.55 5.07 1.48
C GLU A 264 17.07 4.70 1.26
N GLY A 265 16.39 5.32 0.29
CA GLY A 265 14.94 5.15 0.08
C GLY A 265 14.11 5.88 1.12
N ILE A 266 13.02 5.27 1.58
CA ILE A 266 12.12 5.85 2.58
C ILE A 266 12.90 6.07 3.89
N SER A 267 12.95 7.32 4.34
CA SER A 267 13.66 7.66 5.58
C SER A 267 12.83 7.24 6.80
N ILE A 268 13.11 6.07 7.35
CA ILE A 268 12.38 5.48 8.49
C ILE A 268 12.39 6.42 9.70
N ALA A 269 13.58 6.92 10.08
CA ALA A 269 13.73 7.83 11.22
C ALA A 269 12.97 9.15 11.01
N GLY A 270 13.01 9.71 9.80
CA GLY A 270 12.23 10.89 9.45
C GLY A 270 10.73 10.63 9.53
N ASN A 271 10.28 9.48 9.05
CA ASN A 271 8.87 9.13 9.05
C ASN A 271 8.33 8.90 10.48
N ILE A 272 9.09 8.21 11.33
CA ILE A 272 8.75 8.02 12.75
C ILE A 272 8.73 9.36 13.49
N LEU A 273 9.73 10.22 13.28
CA LEU A 273 9.80 11.54 13.91
C LEU A 273 8.57 12.39 13.57
N ASP A 274 8.23 12.48 12.28
CA ASP A 274 7.11 13.29 11.81
C ASP A 274 5.79 12.77 12.41
N VAL A 275 5.53 11.46 12.31
CA VAL A 275 4.30 10.84 12.85
C VAL A 275 4.22 10.94 14.37
N ALA A 276 5.32 10.71 15.09
CA ALA A 276 5.34 10.85 16.55
C ALA A 276 5.13 12.29 16.99
N THR A 277 5.59 13.27 16.20
CA THR A 277 5.35 14.69 16.46
C THR A 277 3.88 15.04 16.25
N ASP A 278 3.28 14.57 15.16
CA ASP A 278 1.85 14.78 14.86
C ASP A 278 0.94 14.14 15.93
N LEU A 279 1.36 13.02 16.49
CA LEU A 279 0.67 12.34 17.60
C LEU A 279 0.93 12.97 18.99
N GLY A 280 1.84 13.93 19.09
CA GLY A 280 2.24 14.54 20.36
C GLY A 280 3.08 13.63 21.27
N ILE A 281 3.54 12.48 20.77
CA ILE A 281 4.49 11.59 21.45
C ILE A 281 5.85 12.31 21.58
N ILE A 282 6.28 12.95 20.49
CA ILE A 282 7.43 13.85 20.49
C ILE A 282 6.92 15.29 20.56
N ARG A 283 7.40 16.04 21.55
CA ARG A 283 7.04 17.46 21.73
C ARG A 283 8.03 18.34 20.98
N LYS A 284 7.51 19.31 20.23
CA LYS A 284 8.31 20.34 19.56
C LYS A 284 8.17 21.68 20.29
N SER A 285 9.27 22.25 20.75
CA SER A 285 9.33 23.58 21.35
C SER A 285 10.31 24.47 20.58
N GLY A 286 9.77 25.39 19.80
CA GLY A 286 10.53 26.15 18.81
C GLY A 286 11.19 25.22 17.78
N ALA A 287 12.53 25.25 17.72
CA ALA A 287 13.30 24.36 16.86
C ALA A 287 13.64 23.01 17.51
N TRP A 288 13.37 22.79 18.80
CA TRP A 288 13.84 21.62 19.53
C TRP A 288 12.78 20.52 19.63
N TYR A 289 13.23 19.27 19.48
CA TYR A 289 12.41 18.05 19.64
C TYR A 289 12.74 17.34 20.95
N TYR A 290 11.71 16.88 21.66
CA TYR A 290 11.81 16.24 22.97
C TYR A 290 10.94 14.98 23.06
N LEU A 291 11.45 13.94 23.71
CA LEU A 291 10.67 12.78 24.14
C LEU A 291 10.64 12.75 25.67
N GLY A 292 9.48 13.02 26.28
CA GLY A 292 9.45 13.30 27.72
C GLY A 292 10.34 14.51 28.03
N ASP A 293 11.34 14.34 28.90
CA ASP A 293 12.34 15.36 29.25
C ASP A 293 13.65 15.20 28.46
N GLU A 294 13.78 14.13 27.68
CA GLU A 294 14.95 13.88 26.84
C GLU A 294 14.93 14.74 25.59
N ARG A 295 16.08 15.31 25.24
CA ARG A 295 16.24 16.22 24.10
C ARG A 295 16.81 15.47 22.90
N LEU A 296 15.99 15.31 21.85
CA LEU A 296 16.36 14.56 20.65
C LEU A 296 17.26 15.37 19.70
N GLY A 297 17.08 16.69 19.63
CA GLY A 297 17.92 17.55 18.78
C GLY A 297 17.28 18.88 18.38
N GLN A 298 18.13 19.80 17.90
CA GLN A 298 17.70 21.09 17.34
C GLN A 298 17.49 20.97 15.84
N GLY A 299 16.27 21.17 15.38
CA GLY A 299 15.91 20.98 13.99
C GLY A 299 15.65 19.52 13.66
N ARG A 300 14.90 19.32 12.57
CA ARG A 300 14.41 18.01 12.16
C ARG A 300 15.54 17.04 11.82
N GLU A 301 16.55 17.49 11.07
CA GLU A 301 17.65 16.61 10.64
C GLU A 301 18.53 16.14 11.80
N ASN A 302 18.78 16.98 12.81
CA ASN A 302 19.52 16.54 14.00
C ASN A 302 18.71 15.53 14.83
N ALA A 303 17.39 15.72 14.96
CA ALA A 303 16.52 14.75 15.64
C ALA A 303 16.46 13.41 14.86
N LYS A 304 16.40 13.46 13.52
CA LYS A 304 16.49 12.26 12.67
C LYS A 304 17.81 11.51 12.87
N ALA A 305 18.94 12.23 12.88
CA ALA A 305 20.26 11.64 13.11
C ALA A 305 20.34 11.00 14.50
N PHE A 306 19.78 11.64 15.53
CA PHE A 306 19.71 11.10 16.88
C PHE A 306 18.91 9.80 16.93
N LEU A 307 17.71 9.74 16.32
CA LEU A 307 16.92 8.50 16.27
C LEU A 307 17.64 7.39 15.51
N LYS A 308 18.30 7.73 14.40
CA LYS A 308 19.09 6.76 13.60
C LYS A 308 20.26 6.18 14.40
N ALA A 309 20.85 6.96 15.30
CA ALA A 309 21.90 6.51 16.21
C ALA A 309 21.39 5.71 17.42
N ASN A 310 20.08 5.72 17.69
CA ASN A 310 19.46 5.05 18.85
C ASN A 310 18.29 4.11 18.40
N PRO A 311 18.58 2.94 17.81
CA PRO A 311 17.56 2.05 17.24
C PRO A 311 16.55 1.53 18.27
N GLU A 312 16.97 1.28 19.52
CA GLU A 312 16.07 0.83 20.60
C GLU A 312 15.01 1.89 20.91
N LEU A 313 15.41 3.16 21.01
CA LEU A 313 14.50 4.28 21.22
C LEU A 313 13.56 4.47 20.03
N MET A 314 14.08 4.33 18.81
CA MET A 314 13.27 4.41 17.60
C MET A 314 12.19 3.32 17.58
N ALA A 315 12.52 2.08 17.96
CA ALA A 315 11.59 0.96 18.07
C ALA A 315 10.53 1.21 19.16
N GLU A 316 10.93 1.78 20.31
CA GLU A 316 10.00 2.16 21.37
C GLU A 316 8.99 3.22 20.89
N ILE A 317 9.46 4.26 20.20
CA ILE A 317 8.59 5.31 19.64
C ILE A 317 7.64 4.70 18.60
N GLU A 318 8.13 3.85 17.70
CA GLU A 318 7.30 3.13 16.74
C GLU A 318 6.21 2.30 17.43
N GLN A 319 6.54 1.58 18.51
CA GLN A 319 5.57 0.82 19.27
C GLN A 319 4.49 1.73 19.88
N ARG A 320 4.88 2.87 20.47
CA ARG A 320 3.94 3.88 21.00
C ARG A 320 3.03 4.43 19.90
N ILE A 321 3.55 4.71 18.71
CA ILE A 321 2.76 5.14 17.54
C ILE A 321 1.70 4.07 17.19
N ARG A 322 2.11 2.80 17.09
CA ARG A 322 1.20 1.69 16.74
C ARG A 322 0.13 1.47 17.80
N GLN A 323 0.43 1.70 19.08
CA GLN A 323 -0.53 1.62 20.19
C GLN A 323 -1.52 2.80 20.22
N ALA A 324 -1.09 4.01 19.84
CA ALA A 324 -1.97 5.18 19.71
C ALA A 324 -2.92 5.07 18.50
N SER A 325 -2.67 4.13 17.57
CA SER A 325 -3.41 3.99 16.32
C SER A 325 -4.92 3.68 16.40
N PRO A 326 -5.51 3.11 17.46
CA PRO A 326 -6.97 3.02 17.59
C PRO A 326 -7.65 4.40 17.56
N GLU A 327 -6.95 5.44 18.05
CA GLU A 327 -7.42 6.83 18.12
C GLU A 327 -7.21 7.60 16.80
N LEU A 328 -6.37 7.09 15.89
CA LEU A 328 -6.10 7.66 14.55
C LEU A 328 -7.29 7.54 13.57
N ARG A 329 -8.40 6.91 13.97
CA ARG A 329 -9.64 6.93 13.16
C ARG A 329 -10.14 8.35 12.87
N HIS A 330 -9.82 9.32 13.72
CA HIS A 330 -10.39 10.67 13.66
C HIS A 330 -9.42 11.80 13.29
N ARG A 331 -8.11 11.56 13.14
CA ARG A 331 -7.10 12.64 13.00
C ARG A 331 -6.24 12.61 11.72
N ILE A 332 -6.40 11.62 10.85
CA ILE A 332 -5.74 11.63 9.53
C ILE A 332 -6.55 12.52 8.60
N HIS A 333 -5.94 13.57 8.07
CA HIS A 333 -6.55 14.57 7.18
C HIS A 333 -7.45 13.91 6.11
N TYR A 334 -8.76 14.08 6.30
CA TYR A 334 -9.80 13.64 5.39
C TYR A 334 -10.08 14.77 4.40
N ASP A 335 -9.63 14.62 3.15
CA ASP A 335 -9.79 15.62 2.09
C ASP A 335 -11.07 15.35 1.28
N GLY A 336 -12.17 15.03 1.98
CA GLY A 336 -13.48 14.88 1.37
C GLY A 336 -14.22 16.20 1.41
N GLY A 337 -14.01 17.04 0.39
CA GLY A 337 -14.87 18.19 0.13
C GLY A 337 -16.30 17.75 -0.17
N GLY A 338 -17.20 18.08 0.74
CA GLY A 338 -18.65 17.91 0.66
C GLY A 338 -19.26 18.44 1.96
N GLU A 339 -20.08 19.49 1.85
CA GLU A 339 -20.66 20.31 2.92
C GLU A 339 -21.42 19.53 4.02
N GLU A 340 -21.24 20.01 5.26
CA GLU A 340 -22.13 19.99 6.45
C GLU A 340 -22.70 18.67 6.99
N SER A 341 -23.04 18.49 8.27
CA SER A 341 -22.68 19.04 9.58
C SER A 341 -23.37 18.10 10.59
N ALA A 342 -22.79 17.86 11.76
CA ALA A 342 -23.52 17.64 13.01
C ALA A 342 -22.51 17.51 14.16
N GLU A 343 -22.68 18.43 15.11
CA GLU A 343 -21.99 18.56 16.37
C GLU A 343 -21.95 17.25 17.16
N ALA A 344 -20.79 16.95 17.75
CA ALA A 344 -20.72 16.04 18.89
C ALA A 344 -20.25 16.87 20.09
N GLU A 345 -21.21 17.30 20.91
CA GLU A 345 -20.93 17.77 22.26
C GLU A 345 -20.18 16.70 23.06
N PRO A 346 -19.20 17.07 23.91
CA PRO A 346 -18.58 16.13 24.82
C PRO A 346 -19.52 15.88 26.00
N LEU A 347 -20.02 14.64 26.12
CA LEU A 347 -20.65 14.14 27.34
C LEU A 347 -19.61 14.02 28.46
N LEU A 348 -19.32 15.13 29.13
CA LEU A 348 -18.85 15.13 30.51
C LEU A 348 -20.07 14.96 31.42
N GLY A 349 -20.48 13.70 31.59
CA GLY A 349 -21.50 13.32 32.56
C GLY A 349 -20.89 13.12 33.94
N ASN A 350 -21.40 13.92 34.89
CA ASN A 350 -21.46 13.69 36.34
C ASN A 350 -20.29 14.23 37.19
N LEU A 351 -20.30 15.55 37.37
CA LEU A 351 -19.92 16.20 38.62
C LEU A 351 -21.16 16.95 39.14
N PHE A 352 -21.57 16.63 40.37
CA PHE A 352 -22.58 17.28 41.21
C PHE A 352 -24.08 16.90 41.05
N ALA A 353 -24.46 15.86 41.78
CA ALA A 353 -25.67 15.79 42.62
C ALA A 353 -25.23 14.95 43.84
N GLU A 354 -25.46 15.29 45.11
CA GLU A 354 -26.60 15.92 45.74
C GLU A 354 -26.14 16.77 46.94
N ALA A 355 -26.72 17.96 47.07
CA ALA A 355 -26.86 18.63 48.35
C ALA A 355 -28.26 18.30 48.86
N GLU A 356 -28.35 17.49 49.93
CA GLU A 356 -29.52 17.42 50.81
C GLU A 356 -29.14 16.71 52.13
N SER A 357 -28.61 17.47 53.09
CA SER A 357 -28.97 17.50 54.52
C SER A 357 -28.01 18.39 55.32
#